data_AF-A0A9P5A422-F1
#
_entry.id   AF-A0A9P5A422-F1
#
_cell.length_a   1.000
_cell.length_b   1.000
_cell.length_c   1.000
_cell.angle_alpha   90.00
_cell.angle_beta   90.00
_cell.angle_gamma   90.00
#
_symmetry.space_group_name_H-M   'P 1'
#
loop_
_entity.id
_entity.type
_entity.pdbx_description
1 polymer ?
#
loop_
_entity_poly.entity_id
_entity_poly.type
_entity_poly.pdbx_seq_one_letter_code
_entity_poly.pdbx_strand_id
1 'polypeptide(L)'
;MKRDSSRLHRQSEYGTKVVGGVSPGKGGQTHLDLPVFNTVKEAMKEVKPDVSAVFVPAASAASAILEAIEAEVPLVVSVAEHVPVHGMLLVHEALRTQSKTRLVGPNCPGIIAPDQCRVGIMPYKQYTRGCIGIVSKSGTLSYEAVGSTSRVGLGQSIVVGMGGDMLPGTTLADGLRLFFEHDETKGIIVIGEIGGEAELEAAELIKEHRKTSLNPKPVIAMVAGRTAPEGKAMGHAGAIWSAGDVTAEAKIQALEDAGAIIVPHPGVMGDKMKELLEMARIDRLDDL
;
A
#
# COMPACT_ATOMS: atom_id res chain seq x y z
N MET A 1 -15.20 -11.63 15.62
CA MET A 1 -16.50 -11.91 14.96
C MET A 1 -17.34 -10.66 14.66
N LYS A 2 -17.88 -9.88 15.62
CA LYS A 2 -18.68 -8.69 15.26
C LYS A 2 -17.90 -7.62 14.46
N ARG A 3 -16.63 -7.37 14.81
CA ARG A 3 -15.76 -6.40 14.09
C ARG A 3 -15.26 -6.93 12.73
N ASP A 4 -15.05 -8.24 12.60
CA ASP A 4 -14.58 -8.84 11.35
C ASP A 4 -15.73 -8.97 10.34
N SER A 5 -16.93 -9.26 10.85
CA SER A 5 -18.18 -9.27 10.06
C SER A 5 -18.47 -7.89 9.45
N SER A 6 -18.28 -6.81 10.21
CA SER A 6 -18.45 -5.45 9.67
C SER A 6 -17.39 -5.06 8.64
N ARG A 7 -16.17 -5.61 8.74
CA ARG A 7 -15.11 -5.40 7.74
C ARG A 7 -15.41 -6.15 6.45
N LEU A 8 -15.79 -7.43 6.54
CA LEU A 8 -16.18 -8.24 5.38
C LEU A 8 -17.36 -7.60 4.63
N HIS A 9 -18.41 -7.22 5.37
CA HIS A 9 -19.61 -6.60 4.81
C HIS A 9 -19.27 -5.32 4.03
N ARG A 10 -18.36 -4.48 4.54
CA ARG A 10 -17.92 -3.26 3.86
C ARG A 10 -17.10 -3.52 2.59
N GLN A 11 -16.47 -4.69 2.44
CA GLN A 11 -15.84 -5.05 1.17
C GLN A 11 -16.90 -5.41 0.13
N SER A 12 -17.86 -6.24 0.52
CA SER A 12 -18.99 -6.62 -0.34
C SER A 12 -19.83 -5.41 -0.75
N GLU A 13 -20.11 -4.49 0.17
CA GLU A 13 -20.83 -3.24 -0.09
C GLU A 13 -20.09 -2.36 -1.12
N TYR A 14 -18.76 -2.40 -1.12
CA TYR A 14 -17.95 -1.67 -2.10
C TYR A 14 -17.96 -2.32 -3.50
N GLY A 15 -18.31 -3.61 -3.60
CA GLY A 15 -18.25 -4.38 -4.83
C GLY A 15 -17.10 -5.39 -4.89
N THR A 16 -16.29 -5.54 -3.83
CA THR A 16 -15.28 -6.61 -3.77
C THR A 16 -15.98 -7.96 -3.76
N LYS A 17 -15.59 -8.85 -4.67
CA LYS A 17 -16.10 -10.23 -4.74
C LYS A 17 -15.51 -11.08 -3.61
N VAL A 18 -16.18 -11.08 -2.46
CA VAL A 18 -15.84 -11.96 -1.34
C VAL A 18 -16.41 -13.36 -1.61
N VAL A 19 -15.56 -14.38 -1.54
CA VAL A 19 -15.93 -15.78 -1.89
C VAL A 19 -16.00 -16.73 -0.69
N GLY A 20 -15.62 -16.28 0.51
CA GLY A 20 -15.63 -17.09 1.72
C GLY A 20 -14.80 -16.48 2.84
N GLY A 21 -14.69 -17.20 3.96
CA GLY A 21 -13.84 -16.83 5.08
C GLY A 21 -13.23 -18.05 5.78
N VAL A 22 -12.16 -17.83 6.54
CA VAL A 22 -11.50 -18.90 7.32
C VAL A 22 -11.67 -18.61 8.80
N SER A 23 -12.13 -19.60 9.54
CA SER A 23 -12.22 -19.55 11.01
C SER A 23 -12.07 -20.98 11.56
N PRO A 24 -10.93 -21.31 12.18
CA PRO A 24 -10.71 -22.62 12.76
C PRO A 24 -11.84 -23.06 13.70
N GLY A 25 -12.32 -24.29 13.53
CA GLY A 25 -13.42 -24.87 14.30
C GLY A 25 -14.83 -24.48 13.80
N LYS A 26 -14.93 -23.73 12.70
CA LYS A 26 -16.21 -23.28 12.10
C LYS A 26 -16.36 -23.67 10.62
N GLY A 27 -15.48 -24.51 10.09
CA GLY A 27 -15.61 -25.01 8.73
C GLY A 27 -16.95 -25.69 8.49
N GLY A 28 -17.53 -25.46 7.31
CA GLY A 28 -18.84 -25.97 6.90
C GLY A 28 -20.02 -25.10 7.34
N GLN A 29 -19.79 -24.05 8.14
CA GLN A 29 -20.80 -23.04 8.44
C GLN A 29 -20.88 -21.98 7.34
N THR A 30 -21.90 -21.13 7.42
CA THR A 30 -22.03 -19.93 6.58
C THR A 30 -21.93 -18.67 7.43
N HIS A 31 -21.41 -17.59 6.84
CA HIS A 31 -21.41 -16.26 7.42
C HIS A 31 -21.62 -15.22 6.32
N LEU A 32 -22.63 -14.34 6.46
CA LEU A 32 -23.03 -13.40 5.40
C LEU A 32 -23.31 -14.12 4.06
N ASP A 33 -23.99 -15.27 4.15
CA ASP A 33 -24.33 -16.16 3.02
C ASP A 33 -23.12 -16.70 2.23
N LEU A 34 -21.93 -16.63 2.81
CA LEU A 34 -20.68 -17.14 2.24
C LEU A 34 -20.13 -18.32 3.05
N PRO A 35 -19.42 -19.27 2.41
CA PRO A 35 -18.88 -20.44 3.10
C PRO A 35 -17.75 -20.06 4.06
N VAL A 36 -17.72 -20.74 5.21
CA VAL A 36 -16.62 -20.67 6.18
C VAL A 36 -15.82 -21.98 6.11
N PHE A 37 -14.50 -21.86 6.04
CA PHE A 37 -13.55 -22.97 5.99
C PHE A 37 -12.74 -23.04 7.30
N ASN A 38 -12.20 -24.21 7.62
CA ASN A 38 -11.31 -24.34 8.79
C ASN A 38 -9.91 -23.83 8.50
N THR A 39 -9.43 -23.98 7.26
CA THR A 39 -8.08 -23.61 6.84
C THR A 39 -8.08 -22.80 5.54
N VAL A 40 -7.02 -22.02 5.31
CA VAL A 40 -6.80 -21.31 4.04
C VAL A 40 -6.60 -22.30 2.89
N LYS A 41 -5.97 -23.45 3.16
CA LYS A 41 -5.78 -24.52 2.17
C LYS A 41 -7.10 -25.09 1.64
N GLU A 42 -8.08 -25.29 2.52
CA GLU A 42 -9.44 -25.69 2.12
C GLU A 42 -10.08 -24.60 1.23
N ALA A 43 -10.01 -23.35 1.65
CA ALA A 43 -10.55 -22.23 0.87
C ALA A 43 -9.87 -22.11 -0.51
N MET A 44 -8.55 -22.27 -0.58
CA MET A 44 -7.79 -22.27 -1.83
C MET A 44 -8.21 -23.40 -2.79
N LYS A 45 -8.51 -24.58 -2.26
CA LYS A 45 -8.98 -25.71 -3.06
C LYS A 45 -10.39 -25.47 -3.62
N GLU A 46 -11.32 -25.02 -2.78
CA GLU A 46 -12.75 -24.96 -3.10
C GLU A 46 -13.13 -23.69 -3.86
N VAL A 47 -12.64 -22.51 -3.42
CA VAL A 47 -13.06 -21.21 -3.97
C VAL A 47 -11.94 -20.42 -4.65
N LYS A 48 -10.69 -20.90 -4.58
CA LYS A 48 -9.52 -20.36 -5.32
C LYS A 48 -9.42 -18.82 -5.26
N PRO A 49 -9.39 -18.21 -4.07
CA PRO A 49 -9.31 -16.76 -3.96
C PRO A 49 -7.96 -16.25 -4.47
N ASP A 50 -7.98 -15.12 -5.18
CA ASP A 50 -6.76 -14.41 -5.58
C ASP A 50 -6.13 -13.65 -4.40
N VAL A 51 -6.93 -13.32 -3.38
CA VAL A 51 -6.52 -12.48 -2.25
C VAL A 51 -7.04 -13.03 -0.92
N SER A 52 -6.18 -13.06 0.10
CA SER A 52 -6.55 -13.29 1.50
C SER A 52 -6.40 -12.01 2.32
N ALA A 53 -7.49 -11.59 2.99
CA ALA A 53 -7.49 -10.43 3.87
C ALA A 53 -7.37 -10.87 5.33
N VAL A 54 -6.26 -10.53 5.98
CA VAL A 54 -5.93 -10.94 7.35
C VAL A 54 -6.39 -9.86 8.34
N PHE A 55 -7.52 -10.13 9.00
CA PHE A 55 -8.15 -9.26 10.01
C PHE A 55 -8.00 -9.77 11.45
N VAL A 56 -7.24 -10.85 11.66
CA VAL A 56 -7.03 -11.45 12.99
C VAL A 56 -6.22 -10.52 13.91
N PRO A 57 -6.29 -10.70 15.24
CA PRO A 57 -5.47 -9.94 16.19
C PRO A 57 -3.97 -10.10 15.94
N ALA A 58 -3.17 -9.12 16.37
CA ALA A 58 -1.73 -9.04 16.16
C ALA A 58 -0.97 -10.33 16.53
N ALA A 59 -1.31 -10.93 17.67
CA ALA A 59 -0.70 -12.16 18.17
C ALA A 59 -0.90 -13.37 17.23
N SER A 60 -1.91 -13.35 16.36
CA SER A 60 -2.22 -14.42 15.41
C SER A 60 -1.91 -14.05 13.96
N ALA A 61 -1.55 -12.79 13.68
CA ALA A 61 -1.40 -12.28 12.32
C ALA A 61 -0.26 -12.99 11.56
N ALA A 62 0.90 -13.17 12.20
CA ALA A 62 2.03 -13.86 11.56
C ALA A 62 1.68 -15.29 11.16
N SER A 63 1.01 -16.06 12.05
CA SER A 63 0.57 -17.43 11.74
C SER A 63 -0.46 -17.46 10.60
N ALA A 64 -1.41 -16.52 10.58
CA ALA A 64 -2.39 -16.44 9.50
C ALA A 64 -1.77 -16.07 8.14
N ILE A 65 -0.75 -15.20 8.14
CA ILE A 65 0.02 -14.87 6.94
C ILE A 65 0.79 -16.11 6.45
N LEU A 66 1.48 -16.81 7.36
CA LEU A 66 2.21 -18.04 7.02
C LEU A 66 1.29 -19.13 6.46
N GLU A 67 0.10 -19.32 7.02
CA GLU A 67 -0.90 -20.26 6.51
C GLU A 67 -1.33 -19.89 5.07
N ALA A 68 -1.47 -18.60 4.78
CA ALA A 68 -1.81 -18.13 3.44
C ALA A 68 -0.66 -18.27 2.44
N ILE A 69 0.60 -18.09 2.88
CA ILE A 69 1.79 -18.37 2.07
C ILE A 69 1.89 -19.87 1.76
N GLU A 70 1.70 -20.74 2.76
CA GLU A 70 1.72 -22.19 2.58
C GLU A 70 0.64 -22.67 1.60
N ALA A 71 -0.53 -22.02 1.62
CA ALA A 71 -1.62 -22.29 0.69
C ALA A 71 -1.43 -21.64 -0.70
N GLU A 72 -0.31 -20.95 -0.94
CA GLU A 72 0.04 -20.25 -2.18
C GLU A 72 -1.04 -19.23 -2.63
N VAL A 73 -1.67 -18.53 -1.68
CA VAL A 73 -2.60 -17.43 -2.03
C VAL A 73 -1.81 -16.34 -2.75
N PRO A 74 -2.20 -15.89 -3.97
CA PRO A 74 -1.39 -14.95 -4.74
C PRO A 74 -1.09 -13.64 -4.00
N LEU A 75 -2.06 -13.10 -3.28
CA LEU A 75 -1.91 -11.88 -2.50
C LEU A 75 -2.47 -12.04 -1.09
N VAL A 76 -1.70 -11.57 -0.10
CA VAL A 76 -2.11 -11.48 1.30
C VAL A 76 -2.08 -10.02 1.72
N VAL A 77 -3.16 -9.53 2.33
CA VAL A 77 -3.24 -8.16 2.86
C VAL A 77 -3.48 -8.24 4.36
N SER A 78 -2.49 -7.82 5.15
CA SER A 78 -2.57 -7.84 6.61
C SER A 78 -2.70 -6.44 7.19
N VAL A 79 -3.79 -6.19 7.92
CA VAL A 79 -4.06 -4.87 8.52
C VAL A 79 -3.69 -4.79 10.00
N ALA A 80 -3.31 -5.91 10.62
CA ALA A 80 -3.04 -5.96 12.05
C ALA A 80 -1.83 -5.08 12.38
N GLU A 81 -2.01 -4.18 13.33
CA GLU A 81 -0.94 -3.39 13.93
C GLU A 81 -0.37 -4.11 15.15
N HIS A 82 0.88 -3.80 15.53
CA HIS A 82 1.60 -4.39 16.67
C HIS A 82 1.90 -5.89 16.53
N VAL A 83 2.06 -6.37 15.28
CA VAL A 83 2.54 -7.74 15.06
C VAL A 83 3.97 -7.85 15.60
N PRO A 84 4.29 -8.86 16.45
CA PRO A 84 5.64 -9.01 16.97
C PRO A 84 6.66 -9.15 15.84
N VAL A 85 7.77 -8.39 15.92
CA VAL A 85 8.85 -8.38 14.92
C VAL A 85 9.37 -9.80 14.64
N HIS A 86 9.50 -10.64 15.67
CA HIS A 86 9.90 -12.04 15.51
C HIS A 86 8.97 -12.84 14.59
N GLY A 87 7.66 -12.63 14.67
CA GLY A 87 6.71 -13.26 13.76
C GLY A 87 6.89 -12.77 12.32
N MET A 88 7.17 -11.48 12.14
CA MET A 88 7.45 -10.92 10.83
C MET A 88 8.78 -11.38 10.23
N LEU A 89 9.81 -11.65 11.03
CA LEU A 89 11.05 -12.27 10.55
C LEU A 89 10.80 -13.64 9.92
N LEU A 90 9.96 -14.47 10.55
CA LEU A 90 9.56 -15.78 10.00
C LEU A 90 8.74 -15.64 8.71
N VAL A 91 7.82 -14.67 8.66
CA VAL A 91 7.06 -14.35 7.44
C VAL A 91 7.98 -13.93 6.29
N HIS A 92 8.96 -13.06 6.56
CA HIS A 92 9.94 -12.63 5.56
C HIS A 92 10.82 -13.78 5.06
N GLU A 93 11.22 -14.69 5.95
CA GLU A 93 11.93 -15.90 5.53
C GLU A 93 11.08 -16.78 4.60
N ALA A 94 9.81 -17.01 4.95
CA ALA A 94 8.89 -17.76 4.10
C ALA A 94 8.65 -17.06 2.75
N LEU A 95 8.53 -15.73 2.73
CA LEU A 95 8.34 -14.97 1.48
C LEU A 95 9.56 -15.09 0.55
N ARG A 96 10.79 -15.14 1.09
CA ARG A 96 12.03 -15.26 0.30
C ARG A 96 12.21 -16.63 -0.37
N THR A 97 11.57 -17.69 0.13
CA THR A 97 11.75 -19.05 -0.39
C THR A 97 10.77 -19.42 -1.51
N GLN A 98 9.91 -18.48 -1.92
CA GLN A 98 8.81 -18.72 -2.85
C GLN A 98 8.52 -17.48 -3.72
N SER A 99 7.70 -17.65 -4.76
CA SER A 99 7.33 -16.58 -5.70
C SER A 99 5.83 -16.49 -6.03
N LYS A 100 5.00 -17.25 -5.32
CA LYS A 100 3.55 -17.34 -5.50
C LYS A 100 2.79 -16.24 -4.77
N THR A 101 3.20 -15.95 -3.54
CA THR A 101 2.50 -15.04 -2.63
C THR A 101 3.24 -13.71 -2.49
N ARG A 102 2.51 -12.61 -2.62
CA ARG A 102 2.90 -11.26 -2.20
C ARG A 102 2.18 -10.89 -0.91
N LEU A 103 2.85 -10.15 -0.02
CA LEU A 103 2.25 -9.59 1.19
C LEU A 103 2.17 -8.06 1.11
N VAL A 104 1.01 -7.47 1.40
CA VAL A 104 0.85 -6.04 1.72
C VAL A 104 0.58 -5.91 3.22
N GLY A 105 1.28 -4.99 3.88
CA GLY A 105 1.30 -4.86 5.33
C GLY A 105 2.46 -5.64 5.98
N PRO A 106 2.41 -5.93 7.30
CA PRO A 106 1.30 -5.65 8.23
C PRO A 106 1.16 -4.15 8.54
N ASN A 107 0.32 -3.82 9.54
CA ASN A 107 0.08 -2.45 9.99
C ASN A 107 -0.24 -1.49 8.84
N CYS A 108 -1.19 -1.89 7.98
CA CYS A 108 -1.53 -1.15 6.78
C CYS A 108 -3.04 -0.94 6.64
N PRO A 109 -3.47 0.12 5.93
CA PRO A 109 -4.87 0.28 5.59
C PRO A 109 -5.33 -0.70 4.50
N GLY A 110 -4.40 -1.35 3.80
CA GLY A 110 -4.62 -2.29 2.70
C GLY A 110 -4.46 -1.66 1.32
N ILE A 111 -5.11 -2.26 0.33
CA ILE A 111 -5.11 -1.83 -1.07
C ILE A 111 -6.52 -1.57 -1.60
N ILE A 112 -6.61 -0.67 -2.57
CA ILE A 112 -7.86 -0.37 -3.27
C ILE A 112 -7.58 0.04 -4.71
N ALA A 113 -8.29 -0.60 -5.63
CA ALA A 113 -8.42 -0.20 -7.03
C ALA A 113 -9.85 0.34 -7.18
N PRO A 114 -10.04 1.66 -7.32
CA PRO A 114 -11.38 2.24 -7.25
C PRO A 114 -12.33 1.67 -8.30
N ASP A 115 -13.57 1.45 -7.90
CA ASP A 115 -14.66 0.83 -8.69
C ASP A 115 -14.36 -0.60 -9.16
N GLN A 116 -13.36 -1.26 -8.55
CA GLN A 116 -12.97 -2.64 -8.89
C GLN A 116 -12.87 -3.53 -7.66
N CYS A 117 -11.99 -3.17 -6.72
CA CYS A 117 -11.70 -4.01 -5.57
C CYS A 117 -11.15 -3.19 -4.41
N ARG A 118 -11.55 -3.55 -3.20
CA ARG A 118 -11.05 -3.02 -1.94
C ARG A 118 -10.74 -4.16 -0.99
N VAL A 119 -9.51 -4.16 -0.49
CA VAL A 119 -9.03 -5.12 0.50
C VAL A 119 -8.29 -4.36 1.59
N GLY A 120 -8.95 -4.19 2.73
CA GLY A 120 -8.43 -3.41 3.85
C GLY A 120 -9.49 -2.64 4.64
N ILE A 121 -9.05 -1.58 5.31
CA ILE A 121 -9.85 -0.78 6.26
C ILE A 121 -9.99 0.69 5.87
N MET A 122 -9.43 1.12 4.73
CA MET A 122 -9.55 2.50 4.24
C MET A 122 -11.02 2.93 4.09
N PRO A 123 -11.40 4.17 4.43
CA PRO A 123 -12.68 4.72 4.00
C PRO A 123 -12.71 4.75 2.47
N TYR A 124 -13.84 4.53 1.82
CA TYR A 124 -13.85 4.32 0.36
C TYR A 124 -14.69 5.31 -0.44
N LYS A 125 -15.58 6.07 0.20
CA LYS A 125 -16.52 6.99 -0.49
C LYS A 125 -15.85 8.14 -1.24
N GLN A 126 -14.60 8.46 -0.89
CA GLN A 126 -13.81 9.53 -1.50
C GLN A 126 -12.91 9.04 -2.66
N TYR A 127 -12.83 7.73 -2.86
CA TYR A 127 -12.05 7.13 -3.92
C TYR A 127 -12.86 7.19 -5.20
N THR A 128 -12.21 7.61 -6.28
CA THR A 128 -12.83 7.69 -7.61
C THR A 128 -11.85 7.08 -8.61
N ARG A 129 -12.33 6.26 -9.55
CA ARG A 129 -11.44 5.70 -10.56
C ARG A 129 -10.81 6.82 -11.38
N GLY A 130 -9.50 6.72 -11.56
CA GLY A 130 -8.73 7.71 -12.29
C GLY A 130 -7.32 7.22 -12.59
N CYS A 131 -6.37 8.14 -12.68
CA CYS A 131 -5.06 7.86 -13.26
C CYS A 131 -3.88 8.01 -12.29
N ILE A 132 -4.12 8.26 -11.01
CA ILE A 132 -3.04 8.48 -10.04
C ILE A 132 -2.77 7.22 -9.23
N GLY A 133 -1.54 6.71 -9.30
CA GLY A 133 -1.07 5.64 -8.43
C GLY A 133 -0.54 6.22 -7.12
N ILE A 134 -0.93 5.67 -5.98
CA ILE A 134 -0.50 6.17 -4.67
C ILE A 134 0.11 5.02 -3.87
N VAL A 135 1.36 5.16 -3.41
CA VAL A 135 1.99 4.24 -2.45
C VAL A 135 2.40 5.01 -1.19
N SER A 136 2.00 4.49 -0.03
CA SER A 136 2.12 5.22 1.23
C SER A 136 2.42 4.31 2.42
N LYS A 137 3.34 4.74 3.29
CA LYS A 137 3.51 4.16 4.62
C LYS A 137 2.33 4.49 5.55
N SER A 138 1.70 5.65 5.36
CA SER A 138 0.62 6.15 6.22
C SER A 138 -0.76 6.03 5.59
N GLY A 139 -1.71 5.46 6.35
CA GLY A 139 -3.12 5.40 5.96
C GLY A 139 -3.75 6.78 5.86
N THR A 140 -3.68 7.59 6.92
CA THR A 140 -4.35 8.90 6.95
C THR A 140 -3.79 9.87 5.91
N LEU A 141 -2.48 9.91 5.71
CA LEU A 141 -1.89 10.75 4.66
C LEU A 141 -2.28 10.28 3.25
N SER A 142 -2.42 8.96 3.04
CA SER A 142 -2.93 8.44 1.77
C SER A 142 -4.39 8.87 1.53
N TYR A 143 -5.21 8.95 2.58
CA TYR A 143 -6.61 9.38 2.47
C TYR A 143 -6.71 10.86 2.09
N GLU A 144 -5.83 11.70 2.61
CA GLU A 144 -5.74 13.11 2.23
C GLU A 144 -5.27 13.29 0.78
N ALA A 145 -4.30 12.49 0.33
CA ALA A 145 -3.83 12.50 -1.07
C ALA A 145 -4.92 12.03 -2.04
N VAL A 146 -5.70 11.01 -1.64
CA VAL A 146 -6.92 10.56 -2.35
C VAL A 146 -7.93 11.69 -2.43
N GLY A 147 -8.23 12.34 -1.31
CA GLY A 147 -9.14 13.49 -1.30
C GLY A 147 -8.66 14.62 -2.21
N SER A 148 -7.36 14.93 -2.19
CA SER A 148 -6.74 15.96 -3.04
C SER A 148 -6.87 15.64 -4.53
N THR A 149 -6.51 14.43 -4.94
CA THR A 149 -6.57 13.99 -6.35
C THR A 149 -8.01 13.80 -6.86
N SER A 150 -8.93 13.34 -6.02
CA SER A 150 -10.36 13.27 -6.38
C SER A 150 -10.99 14.66 -6.56
N ARG A 151 -10.67 15.64 -5.70
CA ARG A 151 -11.23 17.01 -5.79
C ARG A 151 -10.91 17.70 -7.13
N VAL A 152 -9.75 17.41 -7.71
CA VAL A 152 -9.32 18.01 -8.98
C VAL A 152 -9.72 17.19 -10.21
N GLY A 153 -10.46 16.09 -10.01
CA GLY A 153 -10.95 15.21 -11.08
C GLY A 153 -9.91 14.25 -11.66
N LEU A 154 -8.78 14.02 -10.98
CA LEU A 154 -7.77 13.07 -11.45
C LEU A 154 -8.06 11.62 -11.05
N GLY A 155 -8.72 11.42 -9.91
CA GLY A 155 -9.01 10.12 -9.31
C GLY A 155 -7.76 9.28 -9.04
N GLN A 156 -7.94 8.00 -8.75
CA GLN A 156 -6.85 7.07 -8.45
C GLN A 156 -6.95 5.80 -9.30
N SER A 157 -5.82 5.31 -9.78
CA SER A 157 -5.74 4.02 -10.48
C SER A 157 -5.72 2.89 -9.46
N ILE A 158 -4.71 2.91 -8.57
CA ILE A 158 -4.53 1.97 -7.46
C ILE A 158 -3.89 2.73 -6.29
N VAL A 159 -4.36 2.47 -5.07
CA VAL A 159 -3.78 2.99 -3.83
C VAL A 159 -3.29 1.81 -2.99
N VAL A 160 -1.99 1.82 -2.67
CA VAL A 160 -1.30 0.82 -1.85
C VAL A 160 -0.84 1.48 -0.56
N GLY A 161 -1.54 1.20 0.53
CA GLY A 161 -0.99 1.45 1.86
C GLY A 161 -0.06 0.30 2.22
N MET A 162 1.25 0.51 2.15
CA MET A 162 2.24 -0.54 2.45
C MET A 162 2.33 -0.87 3.94
N GLY A 163 2.04 0.11 4.80
CA GLY A 163 2.05 0.01 6.25
C GLY A 163 3.24 0.69 6.93
N GLY A 164 3.09 0.90 8.24
CA GLY A 164 4.04 1.64 9.09
C GLY A 164 5.00 0.76 9.91
N ASP A 165 5.02 -0.55 9.68
CA ASP A 165 5.93 -1.46 10.38
C ASP A 165 7.32 -1.48 9.72
N MET A 166 8.35 -1.85 10.50
CA MET A 166 9.74 -1.93 10.03
C MET A 166 9.99 -3.01 8.96
N LEU A 167 9.13 -4.05 8.93
CA LEU A 167 9.28 -5.21 8.05
C LEU A 167 8.02 -5.41 7.17
N PRO A 168 7.71 -4.47 6.26
CA PRO A 168 6.57 -4.58 5.38
C PRO A 168 6.83 -5.63 4.28
N GLY A 169 5.79 -6.33 3.79
CA GLY A 169 5.91 -7.29 2.69
C GLY A 169 5.92 -6.66 1.29
N THR A 170 5.49 -5.39 1.19
CA THR A 170 5.51 -4.56 -0.01
C THR A 170 6.10 -3.22 0.39
N THR A 171 7.03 -2.68 -0.39
CA THR A 171 7.73 -1.42 -0.09
C THR A 171 7.27 -0.27 -0.99
N LEU A 172 7.78 0.95 -0.73
CA LEU A 172 7.62 2.09 -1.65
C LEU A 172 8.18 1.75 -3.03
N ALA A 173 9.32 1.07 -3.06
CA ALA A 173 9.98 0.59 -4.27
C ALA A 173 9.09 -0.39 -5.07
N ASP A 174 8.46 -1.35 -4.40
CA ASP A 174 7.53 -2.29 -5.06
C ASP A 174 6.31 -1.56 -5.65
N GLY A 175 5.74 -0.60 -4.92
CA GLY A 175 4.64 0.23 -5.43
C GLY A 175 5.05 1.07 -6.64
N LEU A 176 6.26 1.64 -6.63
CA LEU A 176 6.80 2.37 -7.77
C LEU A 176 6.96 1.49 -9.01
N ARG A 177 7.55 0.30 -8.88
CA ARG A 177 7.68 -0.67 -9.98
C ARG A 177 6.32 -1.00 -10.60
N LEU A 178 5.32 -1.30 -9.76
CA LEU A 178 3.95 -1.51 -10.21
C LEU A 178 3.44 -0.32 -11.03
N PHE A 179 3.61 0.90 -10.52
CA PHE A 179 3.06 2.08 -11.17
C PHE A 179 3.80 2.54 -12.42
N PHE A 180 5.10 2.24 -12.55
CA PHE A 180 5.83 2.48 -13.78
C PHE A 180 5.27 1.65 -14.94
N GLU A 181 4.89 0.41 -14.67
CA GLU A 181 4.37 -0.53 -15.67
C GLU A 181 2.84 -0.47 -15.85
N HIS A 182 2.10 0.04 -14.86
CA HIS A 182 0.64 0.06 -14.92
C HIS A 182 0.10 1.13 -15.89
N ASP A 183 -0.55 0.69 -16.97
CA ASP A 183 -0.99 1.56 -18.08
C ASP A 183 -1.98 2.65 -17.67
N GLU A 184 -2.93 2.37 -16.76
CA GLU A 184 -3.88 3.38 -16.29
C GLU A 184 -3.24 4.44 -15.41
N THR A 185 -2.09 4.13 -14.80
CA THR A 185 -1.35 5.09 -13.99
C THR A 185 -0.60 6.07 -14.88
N LYS A 186 -0.94 7.36 -14.78
CA LYS A 186 -0.31 8.47 -15.51
C LYS A 186 0.51 9.39 -14.61
N GLY A 187 0.24 9.42 -13.31
CA GLY A 187 1.03 10.14 -12.31
C GLY A 187 1.14 9.33 -11.03
N ILE A 188 2.21 9.54 -10.27
CA ILE A 188 2.52 8.73 -9.08
C ILE A 188 2.71 9.62 -7.86
N ILE A 189 2.14 9.22 -6.73
CA ILE A 189 2.34 9.84 -5.42
C ILE A 189 3.04 8.84 -4.49
N VAL A 190 4.14 9.28 -3.90
CA VAL A 190 4.92 8.54 -2.89
C VAL A 190 4.83 9.26 -1.55
N ILE A 191 4.34 8.58 -0.52
CA ILE A 191 4.25 9.14 0.84
C ILE A 191 5.13 8.30 1.77
N GLY A 192 6.32 8.83 2.05
CA GLY A 192 7.27 8.27 3.00
C GLY A 192 7.15 8.88 4.39
N GLU A 193 8.01 8.42 5.29
CA GLU A 193 8.15 8.94 6.65
C GLU A 193 9.59 8.75 7.16
N ILE A 194 9.90 9.32 8.33
CA ILE A 194 11.15 9.04 9.04
C ILE A 194 11.36 7.55 9.33
N GLY A 195 12.62 7.15 9.54
CA GLY A 195 12.98 5.77 9.86
C GLY A 195 13.20 4.87 8.63
N GLY A 196 14.28 4.08 8.67
CA GLY A 196 14.75 3.25 7.57
C GLY A 196 15.13 4.03 6.31
N GLU A 197 15.33 3.31 5.20
CA GLU A 197 15.91 3.84 3.96
C GLU A 197 15.00 3.68 2.73
N ALA A 198 13.74 3.28 2.92
CA ALA A 198 12.80 2.99 1.84
C ALA A 198 12.63 4.15 0.84
N GLU A 199 12.75 5.39 1.31
CA GLU A 199 12.69 6.60 0.48
C GLU A 199 13.94 6.78 -0.40
N LEU A 200 15.11 6.31 0.05
CA LEU A 200 16.34 6.32 -0.76
C LEU A 200 16.27 5.28 -1.88
N GLU A 201 15.78 4.08 -1.58
CA GLU A 201 15.52 3.05 -2.59
C GLU A 201 14.49 3.54 -3.64
N ALA A 202 13.44 4.22 -3.17
CA ALA A 202 12.46 4.85 -4.05
C ALA A 202 13.10 5.92 -4.95
N ALA A 203 13.99 6.76 -4.41
CA ALA A 203 14.72 7.77 -5.18
C ALA A 203 15.56 7.13 -6.29
N GLU A 204 16.31 6.08 -6.01
CA GLU A 204 17.11 5.40 -7.04
C GLU A 204 16.25 4.82 -8.16
N LEU A 205 15.10 4.21 -7.84
CA LEU A 205 14.17 3.70 -8.85
C LEU A 205 13.51 4.80 -9.69
N ILE A 206 13.16 5.94 -9.08
CA ILE A 206 12.62 7.09 -9.82
C ILE A 206 13.67 7.62 -10.79
N LYS A 207 14.92 7.75 -10.34
CA LYS A 207 16.05 8.20 -11.16
C LYS A 207 16.33 7.24 -12.32
N GLU A 208 16.29 5.94 -12.08
CA GLU A 208 16.44 4.92 -13.12
C GLU A 208 15.29 4.97 -14.13
N HIS A 209 14.04 5.05 -13.67
CA HIS A 209 12.89 5.14 -14.54
C HIS A 209 12.93 6.39 -15.43
N ARG A 210 13.33 7.54 -14.88
CA ARG A 210 13.50 8.79 -15.64
C ARG A 210 14.60 8.72 -16.69
N LYS A 211 15.67 7.95 -16.45
CA LYS A 211 16.76 7.76 -17.43
C LYS A 211 16.38 6.81 -18.56
N THR A 212 15.55 5.81 -18.27
CA THR A 212 15.25 4.70 -19.18
C THR A 212 13.94 4.87 -19.95
N SER A 213 13.01 5.68 -19.43
CA SER A 213 11.72 5.96 -20.08
C SER A 213 11.80 7.16 -21.00
N LEU A 214 11.27 7.02 -22.23
CA LEU A 214 11.07 8.14 -23.17
C LEU A 214 10.11 9.19 -22.62
N ASN A 215 9.11 8.76 -21.86
CA ASN A 215 8.06 9.61 -21.29
C ASN A 215 7.81 9.19 -19.83
N PRO A 216 8.71 9.57 -18.90
CA PRO A 216 8.58 9.16 -17.51
C PRO A 216 7.31 9.76 -16.87
N LYS A 217 6.60 8.93 -16.10
CA LYS A 217 5.42 9.39 -15.36
C LYS A 217 5.85 10.39 -14.28
N PRO A 218 5.19 11.55 -14.13
CA PRO A 218 5.52 12.49 -13.05
C PRO A 218 5.32 11.84 -11.68
N VAL A 219 6.26 12.11 -10.78
CA VAL A 219 6.24 11.62 -9.39
C VAL A 219 6.20 12.80 -8.44
N ILE A 220 5.21 12.82 -7.55
CA ILE A 220 5.15 13.71 -6.39
C ILE A 220 5.51 12.91 -5.16
N ALA A 221 6.32 13.48 -4.28
CA ALA A 221 6.69 12.83 -3.03
C ALA A 221 6.53 13.75 -1.80
N MET A 222 6.33 13.13 -0.65
CA MET A 222 6.46 13.78 0.65
C MET A 222 7.10 12.83 1.66
N VAL A 223 7.80 13.38 2.64
CA VAL A 223 8.36 12.63 3.78
C VAL A 223 7.80 13.23 5.07
N ALA A 224 7.00 12.45 5.81
CA ALA A 224 6.47 12.87 7.10
C ALA A 224 7.53 12.80 8.21
N GLY A 225 7.35 13.60 9.26
CA GLY A 225 8.19 13.54 10.47
C GLY A 225 9.41 14.49 10.48
N ARG A 226 9.43 15.55 9.65
CA ARG A 226 10.52 16.53 9.61
C ARG A 226 10.88 17.17 10.96
N THR A 227 9.90 17.30 11.85
CA THR A 227 10.05 17.88 13.19
C THR A 227 9.98 16.82 14.31
N ALA A 228 10.15 15.55 13.98
CA ALA A 228 10.09 14.47 14.95
C ALA A 228 11.32 14.48 15.86
N PRO A 229 11.15 14.39 17.19
CA PRO A 229 12.27 14.30 18.11
C PRO A 229 13.05 12.99 17.90
N GLU A 230 14.37 13.05 18.11
CA GLU A 230 15.26 11.89 18.04
C GLU A 230 14.88 10.82 19.09
N GLY A 231 15.05 9.54 18.72
CA GLY A 231 14.89 8.40 19.63
C GLY A 231 13.44 8.09 20.04
N LYS A 232 12.45 8.79 19.46
CA LYS A 232 11.04 8.61 19.79
C LYS A 232 10.26 8.04 18.61
N ALA A 233 9.54 6.95 18.84
CA ALA A 233 8.60 6.41 17.87
C ALA A 233 7.38 7.33 17.71
N MET A 234 7.02 7.64 16.46
CA MET A 234 5.93 8.53 16.09
C MET A 234 4.67 7.76 15.68
N GLY A 235 4.13 6.96 16.62
CA GLY A 235 2.93 6.14 16.41
C GLY A 235 3.23 4.84 15.67
N HIS A 236 3.64 4.94 14.41
CA HIS A 236 4.11 3.78 13.63
C HIS A 236 5.39 3.19 14.23
N ALA A 237 5.50 1.86 14.24
CA ALA A 237 6.67 1.17 14.76
C ALA A 237 7.95 1.46 13.95
N GLY A 238 7.82 1.71 12.64
CA GLY A 238 8.92 2.09 11.75
C GLY A 238 9.27 3.57 11.79
N ALA A 239 8.40 4.44 12.34
CA ALA A 239 8.62 5.89 12.39
C ALA A 239 9.46 6.28 13.62
N ILE A 240 10.66 5.74 13.71
CA ILE A 240 11.67 6.05 14.72
C ILE A 240 13.01 6.31 14.01
N TRP A 241 13.79 7.26 14.53
CA TRP A 241 15.13 7.56 14.01
C TRP A 241 16.06 7.93 15.16
N SER A 242 17.35 7.67 14.99
CA SER A 242 18.42 7.95 15.94
C SER A 242 19.56 8.72 15.26
N ALA A 243 20.45 9.35 16.03
CA ALA A 243 21.68 9.93 15.49
C ALA A 243 22.48 8.89 14.70
N GLY A 244 22.71 9.16 13.42
CA GLY A 244 23.35 8.26 12.46
C GLY A 244 22.41 7.67 11.41
N ASP A 245 21.10 7.69 11.66
CA ASP A 245 20.10 7.30 10.66
C ASP A 245 19.93 8.38 9.58
N VAL A 246 19.37 7.96 8.44
CA VAL A 246 19.00 8.88 7.36
C VAL A 246 17.89 9.82 7.82
N THR A 247 18.21 11.12 7.82
CA THR A 247 17.27 12.17 8.26
C THR A 247 16.13 12.36 7.26
N ALA A 248 15.01 12.93 7.73
CA ALA A 248 13.91 13.31 6.84
C ALA A 248 14.37 14.23 5.71
N GLU A 249 15.27 15.17 6.01
CA GLU A 249 15.80 16.11 5.02
C GLU A 249 16.68 15.41 3.98
N ALA A 250 17.52 14.45 4.38
CA ALA A 250 18.31 13.66 3.46
C ALA A 250 17.43 12.82 2.52
N LYS A 251 16.33 12.26 3.02
CA LYS A 251 15.34 11.54 2.20
C LYS A 251 14.64 12.46 1.20
N ILE A 252 14.26 13.66 1.65
CA ILE A 252 13.64 14.69 0.79
C ILE A 252 14.61 15.07 -0.34
N GLN A 253 15.86 15.36 -0.01
CA GLN A 253 16.88 15.73 -0.99
C GLN A 253 17.10 14.60 -2.00
N ALA A 254 17.20 13.34 -1.55
CA ALA A 254 17.39 12.20 -2.45
C ALA A 254 16.23 12.05 -3.44
N LEU A 255 14.98 12.20 -2.98
CA LEU A 255 13.80 12.15 -3.83
C LEU A 255 13.75 13.33 -4.82
N GLU A 256 14.13 14.52 -4.38
CA GLU A 256 14.21 15.72 -5.23
C GLU A 256 15.30 15.56 -6.31
N ASP A 257 16.50 15.09 -5.94
CA ASP A 257 17.61 14.81 -6.86
C ASP A 257 17.28 13.72 -7.88
N ALA A 258 16.42 12.77 -7.49
CA ALA A 258 15.87 11.76 -8.38
C ALA A 258 14.83 12.32 -9.36
N GLY A 259 14.38 13.56 -9.17
CA GLY A 259 13.40 14.24 -10.01
C GLY A 259 11.94 14.04 -9.56
N ALA A 260 11.70 13.65 -8.31
CA ALA A 260 10.38 13.75 -7.71
C ALA A 260 10.09 15.21 -7.30
N ILE A 261 8.85 15.65 -7.47
CA ILE A 261 8.41 16.96 -6.98
C ILE A 261 8.02 16.84 -5.52
N ILE A 262 8.74 17.52 -4.63
CA ILE A 262 8.47 17.50 -3.20
C ILE A 262 7.34 18.48 -2.87
N VAL A 263 6.36 18.01 -2.09
CA VAL A 263 5.26 18.84 -1.59
C VAL A 263 5.24 18.90 -0.06
N PRO A 264 4.76 20.02 0.53
CA PRO A 264 4.78 20.21 1.98
C PRO A 264 3.73 19.36 2.72
N HIS A 265 2.61 19.03 2.08
CA HIS A 265 1.52 18.25 2.69
C HIS A 265 0.63 17.60 1.60
N PRO A 266 -0.13 16.54 1.92
CA PRO A 266 -0.88 15.78 0.91
C PRO A 266 -2.03 16.58 0.28
N GLY A 267 -2.54 17.60 0.98
CA GLY A 267 -3.65 18.44 0.51
C GLY A 267 -3.40 19.14 -0.83
N VAL A 268 -2.15 19.44 -1.20
CA VAL A 268 -1.77 20.10 -2.48
C VAL A 268 -1.37 19.13 -3.60
N MET A 269 -1.34 17.82 -3.32
CA MET A 269 -0.84 16.83 -4.28
C MET A 269 -1.69 16.75 -5.56
N GLY A 270 -3.00 16.88 -5.43
CA GLY A 270 -3.93 16.86 -6.56
C GLY A 270 -3.69 18.03 -7.52
N ASP A 271 -3.67 19.25 -6.99
CA ASP A 271 -3.43 20.46 -7.80
C ASP A 271 -2.07 20.39 -8.49
N LYS A 272 -1.02 20.01 -7.75
CA LYS A 272 0.32 19.91 -8.33
C LYS A 272 0.44 18.80 -9.37
N MET A 273 -0.22 17.66 -9.17
CA MET A 273 -0.22 16.58 -10.15
C MET A 273 -0.98 16.99 -11.42
N LYS A 274 -2.06 17.75 -11.27
CA LYS A 274 -2.83 18.25 -12.41
C LYS A 274 -1.99 19.16 -13.29
N GLU A 275 -1.27 20.11 -12.68
CA GLU A 275 -0.32 20.99 -13.36
C GLU A 275 0.73 20.17 -14.14
N LEU A 276 1.36 19.18 -13.50
CA LEU A 276 2.40 18.35 -14.14
C LEU A 276 1.86 17.55 -15.34
N LEU A 277 0.64 17.00 -15.23
CA LEU A 277 0.02 16.25 -16.32
C LEU A 277 -0.42 17.14 -17.48
N GLU A 278 -0.81 18.39 -17.21
CA GLU A 278 -1.15 19.38 -18.22
C GLU A 278 0.12 19.84 -18.97
N MET A 279 1.20 20.14 -18.26
CA MET A 279 2.50 20.50 -18.87
C MET A 279 3.02 19.37 -19.79
N ALA A 280 3.04 18.13 -19.29
CA ALA A 280 3.49 16.98 -20.09
C ALA A 280 2.60 16.70 -21.32
N ARG A 281 1.37 17.22 -21.38
CA ARG A 281 0.52 17.15 -22.59
C ARG A 281 0.89 18.23 -23.60
N ILE A 282 1.24 19.43 -23.14
CA ILE A 282 1.66 20.55 -23.98
C ILE A 282 3.00 20.22 -24.66
N ASP A 283 3.99 19.75 -23.90
CA ASP A 283 5.31 19.42 -24.45
C ASP A 283 5.22 18.39 -25.59
N ARG A 284 4.32 17.41 -25.46
CA ARG A 284 4.07 16.40 -26.51
C ARG A 284 3.36 16.94 -27.75
N LEU A 285 2.66 18.05 -27.66
CA LEU A 285 2.03 18.69 -28.82
C LEU A 285 3.02 19.57 -29.58
N ASP A 286 3.99 20.16 -28.89
CA ASP A 286 5.04 20.98 -29.51
C ASP A 286 6.13 20.15 -30.21
N ASP A 287 6.26 18.87 -29.86
CA ASP A 287 7.15 17.89 -30.50
C ASP A 287 6.59 17.23 -31.78
N LEU A 288 5.35 17.54 -32.19
CA LEU A 288 4.64 16.99 -33.37
C LEU A 288 4.56 18.01 -34.52
#